data_AF-A0A3D4CX58-F1
#
_entry.id   AF-A0A3D4CX58-F1
#
_cell.length_a   1.000
_cell.length_b   1.000
_cell.length_c   1.000
_cell.angle_alpha   90.00
_cell.angle_beta   90.00
_cell.angle_gamma   90.00
#
_symmetry.space_group_name_H-M   'P 1'
#
loop_
_entity.id
_entity.type
_entity.pdbx_description
1 polymer ?
#
loop_
_entity_poly.entity_id
_entity_poly.type
_entity_poly.pdbx_seq_one_letter_code
_entity_poly.pdbx_strand_id
1 'polypeptide(L)'
;MNRLLVLFALIGTSLASHAAPDKKPNIVFLFADDLGRYASAYSDPQRPSANDIVSTPVFDRIAGEGALGWNVFVSAPSCSPSRAALISGRHFFRNGSHSQLHSPWHGNRAEDPWNEVKGFGLLLQEAGYHIGWSHKMHIAEDRMGGKQNNFRSAGGKVNQFSQNVSRAIGEDDSKASIKKAKQQLYDECRKNFRSFLS
;
A
#
# COMPACT_ATOMS: atom_id res chain seq x y z
N MET A 1 -44.37 54.56 -8.88
CA MET A 1 -44.90 53.38 -9.61
C MET A 1 -44.24 53.34 -10.99
N ASN A 2 -43.94 52.13 -11.48
CA ASN A 2 -43.33 51.74 -12.77
C ASN A 2 -41.79 51.78 -12.78
N ARG A 3 -41.14 50.68 -12.34
CA ARG A 3 -40.75 49.46 -13.09
C ARG A 3 -39.44 49.67 -13.85
N LEU A 4 -38.32 49.47 -13.14
CA LEU A 4 -36.98 49.36 -13.71
C LEU A 4 -36.83 47.95 -14.31
N LEU A 5 -36.73 47.86 -15.63
CA LEU A 5 -36.44 46.64 -16.37
C LEU A 5 -34.96 46.27 -16.18
N VAL A 6 -34.69 45.20 -15.44
CA VAL A 6 -33.36 44.58 -15.38
C VAL A 6 -33.25 43.63 -16.59
N LEU A 7 -32.51 44.06 -17.61
CA LEU A 7 -32.07 43.18 -18.71
C LEU A 7 -30.87 42.37 -18.20
N PHE A 8 -31.12 41.15 -17.71
CA PHE A 8 -30.06 40.17 -17.49
C PHE A 8 -29.74 39.53 -18.85
N ALA A 9 -28.72 40.05 -19.53
CA ALA A 9 -28.14 39.40 -20.70
C ALA A 9 -27.46 38.11 -20.22
N LEU A 10 -28.10 36.96 -20.47
CA LEU A 10 -27.51 35.64 -20.38
C LEU A 10 -26.38 35.54 -21.41
N ILE A 11 -25.17 35.91 -20.99
CA ILE A 11 -23.94 35.52 -21.67
C ILE A 11 -23.74 34.04 -21.33
N GLY A 12 -24.34 33.18 -22.17
CA GLY A 12 -24.05 31.76 -22.22
C GLY A 12 -22.64 31.55 -22.78
N THR A 13 -21.62 31.84 -21.98
CA THR A 13 -20.29 31.28 -22.22
C THR A 13 -20.37 29.80 -21.85
N SER A 14 -20.56 28.98 -22.87
CA SER A 14 -20.28 27.55 -22.83
C SER A 14 -18.81 27.36 -22.41
N LEU A 15 -18.59 27.25 -21.10
CA LEU A 15 -17.39 26.63 -20.55
C LEU A 15 -17.45 25.16 -20.96
N ALA A 16 -17.05 24.90 -22.20
CA ALA A 16 -16.60 23.58 -22.61
C ALA A 16 -15.37 23.29 -21.75
N SER A 17 -15.62 22.72 -20.56
CA SER A 17 -14.58 22.12 -19.75
C SER A 17 -13.87 21.14 -20.67
N HIS A 18 -12.67 21.51 -21.11
CA HIS A 18 -11.72 20.56 -21.64
C HIS A 18 -11.41 19.64 -20.46
N ALA A 19 -12.23 18.62 -20.28
CA ALA A 19 -11.86 17.46 -19.50
C ALA A 19 -10.59 16.96 -20.17
N ALA A 20 -9.44 17.27 -19.58
CA ALA A 20 -8.20 16.59 -19.90
C ALA A 20 -8.57 15.10 -19.88
N PRO A 21 -8.17 14.30 -20.89
CA PRO A 21 -8.55 12.90 -20.93
C PRO A 21 -8.26 12.31 -19.56
N ASP A 22 -9.30 11.74 -18.92
CA ASP A 22 -9.24 11.14 -17.59
C ASP A 22 -8.21 10.01 -17.60
N LYS A 23 -6.93 10.38 -17.50
CA LYS A 23 -5.83 9.45 -17.40
C LYS A 23 -5.96 8.86 -16.00
N LYS A 24 -6.54 7.66 -15.95
CA LYS A 24 -6.58 6.82 -14.75
C LYS A 24 -5.18 6.83 -14.11
N PRO A 25 -5.04 7.29 -12.85
CA PRO A 25 -3.74 7.38 -12.20
C PRO A 25 -3.22 5.97 -11.88
N ASN A 26 -1.91 5.77 -11.98
CA ASN A 26 -1.29 4.54 -11.45
C ASN A 26 -1.36 4.54 -9.92
N ILE A 27 -1.67 3.39 -9.33
CA ILE A 27 -1.79 3.22 -7.88
C ILE A 27 -0.65 2.33 -7.41
N VAL A 28 0.20 2.85 -6.52
CA VAL A 28 1.23 2.07 -5.83
C VAL A 28 0.86 1.99 -4.35
N PHE A 29 0.54 0.79 -3.89
CA PHE A 29 0.19 0.54 -2.50
C PHE A 29 1.34 -0.15 -1.77
N LEU A 30 1.99 0.58 -0.86
CA LEU A 30 3.08 0.07 -0.02
C LEU A 30 2.55 -0.26 1.37
N PHE A 31 2.71 -1.51 1.79
CA PHE A 31 2.22 -1.97 3.09
C PHE A 31 3.34 -2.64 3.89
N ALA A 32 3.84 -1.93 4.90
CA ALA A 32 4.89 -2.40 5.79
C ALA A 32 4.31 -3.35 6.85
N ASP A 33 5.07 -4.38 7.19
CA ASP A 33 4.70 -5.40 8.17
C ASP A 33 5.28 -5.01 9.54
N ASP A 34 4.41 -4.93 10.56
CA ASP A 34 4.74 -4.52 11.94
C ASP A 34 5.45 -3.17 12.09
N LEU A 35 5.28 -2.27 11.11
CA LEU A 35 5.78 -0.90 11.20
C LEU A 35 4.75 -0.01 11.94
N GLY A 36 5.10 0.37 13.17
CA GLY A 36 4.40 1.44 13.89
C GLY A 36 4.68 2.83 13.30
N ARG A 37 4.33 3.89 14.03
CA ARG A 37 4.70 5.28 13.68
C ARG A 37 6.17 5.55 14.03
N TYR A 38 7.07 4.76 13.44
CA TYR A 38 8.53 4.81 13.60
C TYR A 38 9.19 5.27 12.30
N ALA A 39 9.21 6.58 12.07
CA ALA A 39 9.84 7.23 10.91
C ALA A 39 10.21 8.67 11.23
N SER A 40 11.26 9.22 10.61
CA SER A 40 11.73 10.59 10.88
C SER A 40 10.70 11.65 10.52
N ALA A 41 9.79 11.38 9.57
CA ALA A 41 8.63 12.24 9.28
C ALA A 41 7.67 12.45 10.48
N TYR A 42 7.70 11.59 11.50
CA TYR A 42 6.93 11.72 12.74
C TYR A 42 7.75 12.29 13.92
N SER A 43 8.95 12.83 13.66
CA SER A 43 9.72 13.55 14.67
C SER A 43 8.98 14.83 15.10
N ASP A 44 9.05 15.15 16.39
CA ASP A 44 8.45 16.34 16.98
C ASP A 44 9.44 16.92 17.99
N PRO A 45 10.07 18.08 17.71
CA PRO A 45 11.02 18.72 18.62
C PRO A 45 10.44 19.03 20.01
N GLN A 46 9.12 19.14 20.14
CA GLN A 46 8.45 19.38 21.43
C GLN A 46 8.17 18.09 22.19
N ARG A 47 8.25 16.93 21.52
CA ARG A 47 7.93 15.60 22.07
C ARG A 47 8.98 14.57 21.63
N PRO A 48 10.16 14.56 22.26
CA PRO A 48 11.22 13.62 21.93
C PRO A 48 10.73 12.16 21.95
N SER A 49 11.12 11.40 20.94
CA SER A 49 10.70 10.01 20.73
C SER A 49 11.72 9.21 19.92
N ALA A 50 11.46 7.92 19.72
CA ALA A 50 12.28 7.08 18.83
C ALA A 50 12.31 7.59 17.37
N ASN A 51 11.39 8.47 16.97
CA ASN A 51 11.38 9.07 15.64
C ASN A 51 12.57 10.01 15.39
N ASP A 52 13.17 10.57 16.45
CA ASP A 52 14.26 11.55 16.33
C ASP A 52 15.61 10.89 16.01
N ILE A 53 15.71 9.57 16.20
CA ILE A 53 16.96 8.80 16.01
C ILE A 53 16.95 7.93 14.75
N VAL A 54 15.79 7.73 14.12
CA VAL A 54 15.68 6.98 12.86
C VAL A 54 15.86 7.91 11.67
N SER A 55 16.31 7.37 10.54
CA SER A 55 16.46 8.12 9.30
C SER A 55 15.72 7.42 8.17
N THR A 56 14.63 8.04 7.69
CA THR A 56 13.76 7.51 6.64
C THR A 56 13.58 8.50 5.47
N PRO A 57 14.65 9.00 4.84
CA PRO A 57 14.59 10.13 3.90
C PRO A 57 13.67 9.90 2.68
N VAL A 58 13.52 8.65 2.25
CA VAL A 58 12.58 8.31 1.15
C VAL A 58 11.13 8.43 1.60
N PHE A 59 10.81 8.01 2.83
CA PHE A 59 9.48 8.16 3.41
C PHE A 59 9.18 9.64 3.71
N ASP A 60 10.16 10.36 4.24
CA ASP A 60 10.05 11.80 4.55
C ASP A 60 9.71 12.61 3.29
N ARG A 61 10.36 12.29 2.17
CA ARG A 61 10.03 12.88 0.87
C ARG A 61 8.59 12.60 0.45
N ILE A 62 8.14 11.33 0.56
CA ILE A 62 6.75 10.95 0.21
C ILE A 62 5.74 11.68 1.11
N ALA A 63 6.03 11.78 2.41
CA ALA A 63 5.18 12.49 3.36
C ALA A 63 5.11 13.99 3.06
N GLY A 64 6.23 14.63 2.71
CA GLY A 64 6.30 16.05 2.37
C GLY A 64 5.70 16.42 1.01
N GLU A 65 5.69 15.48 0.06
CA GLU A 65 5.02 15.64 -1.24
C GLU A 65 3.52 15.30 -1.20
N GLY A 66 3.02 14.80 -0.06
CA GLY A 66 1.66 14.30 0.09
C GLY A 66 1.03 14.68 1.43
N ALA A 67 0.36 13.71 2.05
CA ALA A 67 -0.28 13.87 3.34
C ALA A 67 0.25 12.85 4.34
N LEU A 68 0.55 13.31 5.56
CA LEU A 68 0.98 12.47 6.68
C LEU A 68 -0.17 12.27 7.67
N GLY A 69 -0.59 11.03 7.85
CA GLY A 69 -1.69 10.69 8.75
C GLY A 69 -1.24 10.51 10.20
N TRP A 70 -1.66 11.42 11.08
CA TRP A 70 -1.36 11.29 12.52
C TRP A 70 -2.28 10.29 13.24
N ASN A 71 -3.51 10.15 12.78
CA ASN A 71 -4.57 9.35 13.39
C ASN A 71 -5.09 8.29 12.41
N VAL A 72 -4.22 7.36 12.02
CA VAL A 72 -4.55 6.24 11.13
C VAL A 72 -4.39 4.94 11.92
N PHE A 73 -5.47 4.16 11.99
CA PHE A 73 -5.54 2.95 12.81
C PHE A 73 -5.88 1.73 11.95
N VAL A 74 -5.25 0.59 12.28
CA VAL A 74 -5.59 -0.70 11.69
C VAL A 74 -6.88 -1.24 12.32
N SER A 75 -7.67 -2.01 11.55
CA SER A 75 -8.91 -2.58 12.07
C SER A 75 -8.68 -3.67 13.12
N ALA A 76 -7.51 -4.31 13.15
CA ALA A 76 -7.13 -5.33 14.12
C ALA A 76 -5.61 -5.35 14.33
N PRO A 77 -5.11 -5.58 15.55
CA PRO A 77 -3.67 -5.69 15.84
C PRO A 77 -3.13 -7.11 15.56
N SER A 78 -3.50 -7.69 14.41
CA SER A 78 -3.02 -9.01 13.98
C SER A 78 -2.95 -9.07 12.46
N CYS A 79 -1.97 -9.79 11.93
CA CYS A 79 -1.55 -9.71 10.52
C CYS A 79 -2.66 -10.10 9.52
N SER A 80 -3.22 -11.31 9.60
CA SER A 80 -4.31 -11.75 8.71
C SER A 80 -5.57 -10.88 8.83
N PRO A 81 -6.13 -10.59 10.02
CA PRO A 81 -7.33 -9.77 10.12
C PRO A 81 -7.13 -8.30 9.72
N SER A 82 -5.96 -7.72 9.98
CA SER A 82 -5.61 -6.37 9.49
C SER A 82 -5.58 -6.33 7.97
N ARG A 83 -4.89 -7.28 7.34
CA ARG A 83 -4.76 -7.39 5.87
C ARG A 83 -6.09 -7.71 5.20
N ALA A 84 -6.90 -8.57 5.79
CA ALA A 84 -8.22 -8.89 5.30
C ALA A 84 -9.13 -7.66 5.32
N ALA A 85 -9.13 -6.89 6.42
CA ALA A 85 -9.91 -5.65 6.52
C ALA A 85 -9.47 -4.60 5.49
N LEU A 86 -8.16 -4.45 5.31
CA LEU A 86 -7.58 -3.56 4.32
C LEU A 86 -7.97 -3.94 2.88
N ILE A 87 -7.90 -5.24 2.56
CA ILE A 87 -8.16 -5.72 1.20
C ILE A 87 -9.65 -5.71 0.86
N SER A 88 -10.50 -6.04 1.83
CA SER A 88 -11.96 -6.10 1.62
C SER A 88 -12.67 -4.76 1.83
N GLY A 89 -12.03 -3.80 2.50
CA GLY A 89 -12.67 -2.56 2.94
C GLY A 89 -13.70 -2.77 4.06
N ARG A 90 -13.75 -3.95 4.69
CA ARG A 90 -14.69 -4.31 5.75
C ARG A 90 -14.00 -4.31 7.11
N HIS A 91 -14.76 -4.06 8.18
CA HIS A 91 -14.26 -4.33 9.53
C HIS A 91 -13.82 -5.79 9.67
N PHE A 92 -12.72 -6.02 10.40
CA PHE A 92 -12.07 -7.33 10.49
C PHE A 92 -13.02 -8.47 10.90
N PHE A 93 -13.95 -8.22 11.83
CA PHE A 93 -14.91 -9.21 12.32
C PHE A 93 -15.94 -9.67 11.28
N ARG A 94 -16.00 -9.01 10.11
CA ARG A 94 -16.88 -9.39 8.99
C ARG A 94 -16.18 -10.30 7.98
N ASN A 95 -14.90 -10.64 8.15
CA ASN A 95 -14.09 -11.33 7.14
C ASN A 95 -14.01 -12.86 7.35
N GLY A 96 -14.99 -13.47 8.01
CA GLY A 96 -15.08 -14.93 8.09
C GLY A 96 -13.84 -15.57 8.73
N SER A 97 -13.26 -16.59 8.08
CA SER A 97 -12.01 -17.25 8.51
C SER A 97 -10.81 -16.32 8.67
N HIS A 98 -10.87 -15.14 8.05
CA HIS A 98 -9.80 -14.14 8.13
C HIS A 98 -10.06 -13.08 9.21
N SER A 99 -11.06 -13.27 10.08
CA SER A 99 -11.28 -12.44 11.27
C SER A 99 -10.29 -12.74 12.41
N GLN A 100 -9.62 -13.89 12.36
CA GLN A 100 -8.59 -14.32 13.31
C GLN A 100 -7.39 -14.90 12.56
N LEU A 101 -6.26 -15.02 13.25
CA LEU A 101 -5.06 -15.62 12.67
C LEU A 101 -5.22 -17.14 12.58
N HIS A 102 -5.01 -17.70 11.38
CA HIS A 102 -4.97 -19.14 11.11
C HIS A 102 -6.16 -19.95 11.68
N SER A 103 -7.36 -19.37 11.66
CA SER A 103 -8.55 -20.00 12.26
C SER A 103 -9.61 -20.27 11.19
N PRO A 104 -10.11 -21.51 11.05
CA PRO A 104 -11.16 -21.80 10.08
C PRO A 104 -12.49 -21.17 10.51
N TRP A 105 -13.33 -20.81 9.55
CA TRP A 105 -14.68 -20.32 9.83
C TRP A 105 -15.61 -21.48 10.17
N HIS A 106 -15.87 -21.73 11.46
CA HIS A 106 -16.80 -22.77 11.92
C HIS A 106 -16.60 -24.18 11.31
N GLY A 107 -15.41 -24.49 10.78
CA GLY A 107 -15.14 -25.73 10.04
C GLY A 107 -16.06 -25.90 8.83
N ASN A 108 -16.66 -27.09 8.67
CA ASN A 108 -17.60 -27.40 7.57
C ASN A 108 -19.07 -27.11 7.95
N ARG A 109 -19.33 -26.45 9.09
CA ARG A 109 -20.70 -26.25 9.61
C ARG A 109 -21.43 -25.07 8.98
N ALA A 110 -20.70 -24.15 8.35
CA ALA A 110 -21.25 -22.98 7.70
C ALA A 110 -20.37 -22.59 6.52
N GLU A 111 -20.97 -21.96 5.52
CA GLU A 111 -20.21 -21.32 4.44
C GLU A 111 -19.40 -20.15 4.98
N ASP A 112 -18.16 -20.01 4.51
CA ASP A 112 -17.26 -18.95 4.92
C ASP A 112 -17.61 -17.64 4.19
N PRO A 113 -18.02 -16.56 4.89
CA PRO A 113 -18.30 -15.26 4.29
C PRO A 113 -17.12 -14.69 3.52
N TRP A 114 -15.90 -15.17 3.78
CA TRP A 114 -14.70 -14.79 3.03
C TRP A 114 -14.77 -15.22 1.56
N ASN A 115 -15.48 -16.32 1.24
CA ASN A 115 -15.54 -16.87 -0.11
C ASN A 115 -16.17 -15.91 -1.13
N GLU A 116 -17.03 -15.01 -0.68
CA GLU A 116 -17.67 -13.99 -1.52
C GLU A 116 -16.92 -12.65 -1.56
N VAL A 117 -15.84 -12.50 -0.77
CA VAL A 117 -15.15 -11.22 -0.64
C VAL A 117 -14.38 -10.87 -1.91
N LYS A 118 -14.80 -9.76 -2.52
CA LYS A 118 -14.10 -8.93 -3.51
C LYS A 118 -12.91 -8.16 -2.89
N GLY A 119 -11.64 -8.49 -3.17
CA GLY A 119 -10.53 -7.60 -2.77
C GLY A 119 -10.43 -6.36 -3.68
N PHE A 120 -9.95 -5.22 -3.15
CA PHE A 120 -9.89 -3.97 -3.92
C PHE A 120 -9.08 -4.08 -5.22
N GLY A 121 -8.05 -4.94 -5.26
CA GLY A 121 -7.27 -5.19 -6.47
C GLY A 121 -8.12 -5.77 -7.60
N LEU A 122 -9.02 -6.71 -7.30
CA LEU A 122 -9.92 -7.27 -8.29
C LEU A 122 -10.98 -6.26 -8.76
N LEU A 123 -11.39 -5.32 -7.89
CA LEU A 123 -12.27 -4.22 -8.30
C LEU A 123 -11.54 -3.24 -9.25
N LEU A 124 -10.26 -2.95 -8.98
CA LEU A 124 -9.43 -2.16 -9.90
C LEU A 124 -9.25 -2.88 -11.24
N GLN A 125 -9.03 -4.20 -11.21
CA GLN A 125 -8.92 -5.00 -12.43
C GLN A 125 -10.19 -4.93 -13.29
N GLU A 126 -11.38 -5.03 -12.69
CA GLU A 126 -12.66 -4.81 -13.39
C GLU A 126 -12.78 -3.41 -13.97
N ALA A 127 -12.24 -2.40 -13.29
CA ALA A 127 -12.14 -1.05 -13.80
C ALA A 127 -11.05 -0.87 -14.88
N GLY A 128 -10.40 -1.93 -15.34
CA GLY A 128 -9.43 -1.93 -16.43
C GLY A 128 -7.99 -1.62 -16.00
N TYR A 129 -7.66 -1.73 -14.71
CA TYR A 129 -6.29 -1.62 -14.24
C TYR A 129 -5.50 -2.92 -14.46
N HIS A 130 -4.23 -2.77 -14.84
CA HIS A 130 -3.26 -3.85 -14.65
C HIS A 130 -2.93 -3.96 -13.16
N ILE A 131 -3.04 -5.17 -12.60
CA ILE A 131 -2.85 -5.40 -11.16
C ILE A 131 -1.69 -6.35 -10.89
N GLY A 132 -1.04 -6.15 -9.76
CA GLY A 132 0.09 -6.96 -9.34
C GLY A 132 0.43 -6.67 -7.88
N TRP A 133 1.06 -7.64 -7.24
CA TRP A 133 1.53 -7.53 -5.87
C TRP A 133 2.84 -8.31 -5.72
N SER A 134 3.57 -8.04 -4.64
CA SER A 134 4.84 -8.72 -4.34
C SER A 134 4.92 -9.05 -2.86
N HIS A 135 5.52 -10.19 -2.54
CA HIS A 135 5.84 -10.63 -1.17
C HIS A 135 4.63 -11.00 -0.31
N LYS A 136 4.41 -10.33 0.83
CA LYS A 136 3.56 -10.83 1.91
C LYS A 136 2.11 -10.41 1.70
N MET A 137 1.24 -11.40 1.53
CA MET A 137 -0.22 -11.26 1.55
C MET A 137 -0.84 -11.75 2.85
N HIS A 138 -0.37 -12.88 3.38
CA HIS A 138 -0.82 -13.50 4.64
C HIS A 138 -2.34 -13.78 4.74
N ILE A 139 -3.03 -13.77 3.59
CA ILE A 139 -4.42 -14.13 3.37
C ILE A 139 -4.51 -14.89 2.05
N ALA A 140 -5.68 -15.48 1.74
CA ALA A 140 -5.90 -16.14 0.45
C ALA A 140 -5.60 -15.20 -0.73
N GLU A 141 -4.68 -15.62 -1.60
CA GLU A 141 -4.12 -14.80 -2.69
C GLU A 141 -5.12 -14.57 -3.83
N ASP A 142 -6.13 -15.43 -3.95
CA ASP A 142 -7.22 -15.35 -4.93
C ASP A 142 -7.97 -14.02 -4.86
N ARG A 143 -8.08 -13.42 -3.67
CA ARG A 143 -8.72 -12.12 -3.44
C ARG A 143 -7.98 -10.92 -4.05
N MET A 144 -6.72 -11.12 -4.48
CA MET A 144 -5.91 -10.12 -5.21
C MET A 144 -5.40 -10.68 -6.53
N GLY A 145 -6.19 -11.52 -7.20
CA GLY A 145 -5.87 -12.03 -8.52
C GLY A 145 -4.94 -13.25 -8.54
N GLY A 146 -4.70 -13.90 -7.39
CA GLY A 146 -3.95 -15.17 -7.33
C GLY A 146 -2.45 -15.05 -7.53
N LYS A 147 -1.77 -16.20 -7.53
CA LYS A 147 -0.30 -16.34 -7.59
C LYS A 147 0.31 -15.78 -8.87
N GLN A 148 -0.42 -15.82 -9.97
CA GLN A 148 0.01 -15.29 -11.26
C GLN A 148 0.27 -13.78 -11.21
N ASN A 149 -0.38 -13.07 -10.27
CA ASN A 149 -0.17 -11.64 -10.04
C ASN A 149 0.88 -11.36 -8.95
N ASN A 150 1.62 -12.37 -8.49
CA ASN A 150 2.73 -12.21 -7.54
C ASN A 150 4.07 -12.02 -8.28
N PHE A 151 4.46 -10.77 -8.48
CA PHE A 151 5.68 -10.41 -9.20
C PHE A 151 6.90 -10.47 -8.28
N ARG A 152 7.56 -11.62 -8.25
CA ARG A 152 8.76 -11.88 -7.43
C ARG A 152 9.83 -12.74 -8.12
N SER A 153 9.87 -12.71 -9.45
CA SER A 153 10.76 -13.56 -10.29
C SER A 153 12.25 -13.32 -10.05
N ALA A 154 12.64 -12.14 -9.56
CA ALA A 154 14.02 -11.81 -9.21
C ALA A 154 14.43 -12.33 -7.82
N GLY A 155 13.47 -12.76 -6.98
CA GLY A 155 13.72 -13.19 -5.62
C GLY A 155 12.88 -12.44 -4.58
N GLY A 156 13.16 -12.72 -3.31
CA GLY A 156 12.49 -12.12 -2.16
C GLY A 156 13.43 -11.84 -0.98
N LYS A 157 14.71 -11.61 -1.25
CA LYS A 157 15.71 -11.27 -0.22
C LYS A 157 15.36 -9.97 0.50
N VAL A 158 14.61 -9.07 -0.12
CA VAL A 158 14.13 -7.85 0.57
C VAL A 158 13.32 -8.15 1.84
N ASN A 159 12.65 -9.31 1.95
CA ASN A 159 11.87 -9.69 3.14
C ASN A 159 12.73 -9.94 4.39
N GLN A 160 14.05 -10.06 4.22
CA GLN A 160 15.02 -10.16 5.30
C GLN A 160 16.13 -9.14 5.05
N PHE A 161 15.74 -7.89 4.83
CA PHE A 161 16.64 -6.83 4.36
C PHE A 161 17.91 -6.74 5.21
N SER A 162 17.76 -6.53 6.52
CA SER A 162 18.89 -6.37 7.43
C SER A 162 19.75 -7.61 7.50
N GLN A 163 19.16 -8.81 7.58
CA GLN A 163 19.90 -10.07 7.62
C GLN A 163 20.69 -10.31 6.33
N ASN A 164 20.11 -9.98 5.18
CA ASN A 164 20.79 -10.11 3.89
C ASN A 164 21.91 -9.09 3.71
N VAL A 165 21.71 -7.85 4.17
CA VAL A 165 22.79 -6.85 4.20
C VAL A 165 23.91 -7.32 5.10
N SER A 166 23.62 -7.73 6.35
CA SER A 166 24.63 -8.22 7.31
C SER A 166 25.41 -9.41 6.76
N ARG A 167 24.74 -10.40 6.15
CA ARG A 167 25.44 -11.53 5.51
C ARG A 167 26.33 -11.12 4.35
N ALA A 168 25.89 -10.15 3.54
CA ALA A 168 26.62 -9.72 2.35
C ALA A 168 27.88 -8.89 2.68
N ILE A 169 27.87 -8.13 3.79
CA ILE A 169 29.02 -7.32 4.20
C ILE A 169 30.08 -8.14 4.96
N GLY A 170 29.70 -9.24 5.62
CA GLY A 170 30.60 -10.01 6.46
C GLY A 170 31.20 -9.15 7.57
N GLU A 171 32.52 -9.09 7.64
CA GLU A 171 33.26 -8.25 8.60
C GLU A 171 33.54 -6.82 8.09
N ASP A 172 33.33 -6.54 6.80
CA ASP A 172 33.54 -5.20 6.21
C ASP A 172 32.31 -4.31 6.42
N ASP A 173 32.26 -3.63 7.57
CA ASP A 173 31.20 -2.70 7.94
C ASP A 173 31.33 -1.29 7.31
N SER A 174 32.22 -1.13 6.33
CA SER A 174 32.40 0.14 5.64
C SER A 174 31.12 0.60 4.95
N LYS A 175 30.93 1.93 4.89
CA LYS A 175 29.78 2.53 4.18
C LYS A 175 29.68 2.07 2.72
N ALA A 176 30.82 1.81 2.07
CA ALA A 176 30.87 1.33 0.69
C ALA A 176 30.32 -0.10 0.56
N SER A 177 30.75 -1.01 1.45
CA SER A 177 30.26 -2.39 1.52
C SER A 177 28.76 -2.44 1.79
N ILE A 178 28.28 -1.71 2.81
CA ILE A 178 26.86 -1.60 3.15
C ILE A 178 26.05 -1.06 1.96
N LYS A 179 26.54 -0.01 1.30
CA LYS A 179 25.85 0.57 0.12
C LYS A 179 25.73 -0.46 -1.00
N LYS A 180 26.80 -1.20 -1.29
CA LYS A 180 26.81 -2.26 -2.31
C LYS A 180 25.83 -3.38 -1.98
N ALA A 181 25.79 -3.84 -0.73
CA ALA A 181 24.86 -4.87 -0.26
C ALA A 181 23.39 -4.41 -0.37
N LYS A 182 23.07 -3.19 0.07
CA LYS A 182 21.73 -2.60 -0.10
C LYS A 182 21.33 -2.49 -1.57
N GLN A 183 22.27 -2.09 -2.43
CA GLN A 183 22.01 -1.90 -3.86
C GLN A 183 21.56 -3.20 -4.54
N GLN A 184 22.14 -4.35 -4.18
CA GLN A 184 21.70 -5.65 -4.69
C GLN A 184 20.23 -5.94 -4.38
N LEU A 185 19.77 -5.61 -3.16
CA LEU A 185 18.37 -5.78 -2.77
C LEU A 185 17.45 -4.80 -3.49
N TYR A 186 17.90 -3.56 -3.71
CA TYR A 186 17.16 -2.57 -4.50
C TYR A 186 17.01 -3.01 -5.96
N ASP A 187 18.03 -3.61 -6.55
CA ASP A 187 17.99 -4.12 -7.91
C ASP A 187 17.06 -5.33 -8.05
N GLU A 188 17.02 -6.22 -7.05
CA GLU A 188 16.02 -7.29 -6.97
C GLU A 188 14.59 -6.71 -6.97
N CYS A 189 14.32 -5.71 -6.13
CA CYS A 189 13.02 -5.04 -6.07
C CYS A 189 12.64 -4.37 -7.39
N ARG A 190 13.58 -3.65 -8.03
CA ARG A 190 13.35 -2.99 -9.32
C ARG A 190 13.09 -4.01 -10.42
N LYS A 191 13.79 -5.14 -10.43
CA LYS A 191 13.57 -6.20 -11.42
C LYS A 191 12.19 -6.84 -11.26
N ASN A 192 11.75 -7.09 -10.02
CA ASN A 192 10.38 -7.52 -9.74
C ASN A 192 9.34 -6.50 -10.22
N PHE A 193 9.55 -5.21 -9.93
CA PHE A 193 8.64 -4.15 -10.39
C PHE A 193 8.61 -4.01 -11.92
N ARG A 194 9.76 -4.12 -12.60
CA ARG A 194 9.82 -4.11 -14.07
C ARG A 194 9.09 -5.31 -14.68
N SER A 195 9.16 -6.48 -14.05
CA SER A 195 8.40 -7.66 -14.48
C SER A 195 6.89 -7.46 -14.38
N PHE A 196 6.41 -6.54 -13.53
CA PHE A 196 5.01 -6.14 -13.46
C PHE A 196 4.63 -5.14 -14.57
N LEU A 197 5.58 -4.41 -15.14
CA LEU A 197 5.31 -3.43 -16.19
C LEU A 197 5.37 -4.03 -17.61
N SER A 198 5.98 -5.20 -17.77
CA SER A 198 6.14 -5.93 -19.03
C SER A 198 4.95 -6.83 -19.33
#